data_AF-A0A3N5ULV5-F1
#
_entry.id   AF-A0A3N5ULV5-F1
#
_cell.length_a   1.000
_cell.length_b   1.000
_cell.length_c   1.000
_cell.angle_alpha   90.00
_cell.angle_beta   90.00
_cell.angle_gamma   90.00
#
_symmetry.space_group_name_H-M   'P 1'
#
loop_
_entity.id
_entity.type
_entity.pdbx_description
1 polymer ?
#
loop_
_entity_poly.entity_id
_entity_poly.type
_entity_poly.pdbx_seq_one_letter_code
_entity_poly.pdbx_strand_id
1 'polypeptide(L)' 'MSFELKGKLTDSSGNPLSNYTIRAYDKDFIFDDPIGTSVTLDDGSFRMIFTNKDFNQQLGESEIDPQIYLRIFDLDGN' A
#
# COMPACT_ATOMS: atom_id res chain seq x y z
N MET A 1 -6.42 -3.97 -15.92
CA MET A 1 -6.43 -2.51 -15.71
C MET A 1 -5.23 -2.15 -14.83
N SER A 2 -4.70 -0.92 -14.93
CA SER A 2 -3.63 -0.45 -14.05
C SER A 2 -4.19 0.64 -13.13
N PHE A 3 -3.79 0.59 -11.86
CA PHE A 3 -4.20 1.47 -10.79
C PHE A 3 -2.97 2.12 -10.15
N GLU A 4 -3.16 3.31 -9.60
CA GLU A 4 -2.11 4.07 -8.92
C GLU A 4 -2.53 4.37 -7.48
N LEU A 5 -1.71 3.93 -6.53
CA LEU A 5 -1.82 4.29 -5.13
C LEU A 5 -0.67 5.24 -4.77
N LYS A 6 -1.00 6.46 -4.37
CA LYS A 6 -0.01 7.49 -4.00
C LYS A 6 -0.49 8.31 -2.81
N GLY A 7 0.45 8.82 -2.05
CA GLY A 7 0.15 9.65 -0.89
C GLY A 7 1.40 10.32 -0.33
N LYS A 8 1.21 11.00 0.81
CA LYS A 8 2.28 11.64 1.58
C LYS A 8 2.13 11.21 3.04
N LEU A 9 3.18 10.64 3.60
CA LEU A 9 3.23 10.29 5.02
C LEU A 9 3.77 11.48 5.81
N THR A 10 3.03 11.89 6.84
CA THR A 10 3.43 12.95 7.76
C THR A 10 3.23 12.53 9.21
N ASP A 11 3.95 13.16 10.13
CA ASP A 11 3.61 13.11 11.55
C ASP A 11 2.33 13.92 11.84
N SER A 12 1.91 13.96 13.12
CA SER A 12 0.73 14.70 13.56
C SER A 12 0.87 16.23 13.46
N SER A 13 2.09 16.75 13.28
CA SER A 13 2.37 18.17 13.05
C SER A 13 2.46 18.52 11.55
N GLY A 14 2.36 17.52 10.67
CA GLY A 14 2.46 17.69 9.22
C GLY A 14 3.88 17.63 8.67
N ASN A 15 4.89 17.29 9.48
CA ASN A 15 6.25 17.11 8.97
C ASN A 15 6.34 15.81 8.16
N PRO A 16 7.01 15.81 7.00
CA PRO A 16 7.14 14.60 6.18
C PRO A 16 7.97 13.53 6.89
N LEU A 17 7.53 12.28 6.78
CA LEU A 17 8.25 11.12 7.30
C LEU A 17 8.92 10.38 6.13
N SER A 18 10.24 10.54 6.01
CA SER A 18 11.07 9.90 4.99
C SER A 18 11.58 8.52 5.45
N ASN A 19 11.83 7.62 4.50
CA ASN A 19 12.37 6.27 4.70
C ASN A 19 11.46 5.31 5.49
N TYR A 20 10.17 5.59 5.57
CA TYR A 20 9.18 4.67 6.13
C TYR A 20 8.76 3.67 5.06
N THR A 21 8.56 2.41 5.45
CA THR A 21 8.06 1.37 4.55
C THR A 21 6.54 1.33 4.58
N ILE A 22 5.91 1.54 3.43
CA ILE A 22 4.47 1.40 3.22
C ILE A 22 4.21 0.06 2.55
N ARG A 23 3.40 -0.79 3.16
CA ARG A 23 2.87 -2.02 2.54
C ARG A 23 1.38 -1.88 2.32
N ALA A 24 0.94 -2.10 1.09
CA ALA A 24 -0.47 -2.09 0.71
C ALA A 24 -0.99 -3.51 0.56
N TYR A 25 -2.23 -3.71 0.99
CA TYR A 25 -2.94 -4.97 0.92
C TYR A 25 -4.36 -4.71 0.44
N ASP A 26 -4.92 -5.65 -0.32
CA ASP A 26 -6.38 -5.79 -0.41
C ASP A 26 -6.88 -6.61 0.79
N LYS A 27 -8.09 -6.33 1.24
CA LYS A 27 -8.71 -7.03 2.36
C LYS A 27 -9.66 -8.10 1.84
N ASP A 28 -9.44 -9.33 2.32
CA ASP A 28 -10.24 -10.48 1.93
C ASP A 28 -10.90 -11.17 3.12
N PHE A 29 -11.82 -12.09 2.83
CA PHE A 29 -12.45 -12.91 3.86
C PHE A 29 -11.50 -13.94 4.48
N ILE A 30 -10.51 -14.43 3.74
CA ILE A 30 -9.62 -15.52 4.20
C ILE A 30 -8.17 -15.06 4.30
N PHE A 31 -7.55 -14.62 3.20
CA PHE A 31 -6.20 -14.10 3.19
C PHE A 31 -6.13 -12.83 2.35
N ASP A 32 -5.73 -11.74 3.00
CA ASP A 32 -5.48 -10.45 2.35
C ASP A 32 -4.41 -10.56 1.27
N ASP A 33 -4.71 -10.03 0.09
CA ASP A 33 -3.78 -9.99 -1.03
C ASP A 33 -2.70 -8.90 -0.86
N PRO A 34 -1.40 -9.23 -0.85
CA PRO A 34 -0.34 -8.23 -0.83
C PRO A 34 -0.24 -7.53 -2.19
N ILE A 35 -0.49 -6.22 -2.22
CA ILE A 35 -0.49 -5.42 -3.46
C ILE A 35 0.89 -4.90 -3.81
N GLY A 36 1.62 -4.41 -2.79
CA GLY A 36 2.89 -3.76 -3.07
C GLY A 36 3.56 -3.15 -1.85
N THR A 37 4.79 -2.71 -2.07
CA THR A 37 5.60 -2.02 -1.07
C THR A 37 6.24 -0.78 -1.69
N SER A 38 6.32 0.30 -0.92
CA SER A 38 7.01 1.54 -1.28
C SER A 38 7.74 2.10 -0.07
N VAL A 39 8.78 2.87 -0.32
CA VAL A 39 9.51 3.61 0.72
C VAL A 39 9.23 5.09 0.50
N THR A 40 8.89 5.81 1.56
CA THR A 40 8.63 7.25 1.46
C THR A 40 9.92 8.01 1.12
N LEU A 41 9.80 8.97 0.21
CA LEU A 41 10.89 9.87 -0.17
C LEU A 41 11.14 10.94 0.91
N ASP A 42 12.14 11.80 0.70
CA ASP A 42 12.49 12.89 1.62
C ASP A 42 11.34 13.87 1.89
N ASP A 43 10.45 14.05 0.93
CA ASP A 43 9.24 14.84 1.09
C ASP A 43 8.06 14.05 1.68
N GLY A 44 8.27 12.80 2.11
CA GLY A 44 7.26 11.89 2.64
C GLY A 44 6.35 11.26 1.58
N SER A 45 6.56 11.56 0.28
CA SER A 45 5.73 11.00 -0.78
C SER A 45 6.03 9.52 -1.03
N PHE A 46 5.00 8.76 -1.40
CA PHE A 46 5.14 7.38 -1.86
C PHE A 46 4.21 7.11 -3.04
N ARG A 47 4.55 6.11 -3.85
CA ARG A 47 3.79 5.71 -5.03
C ARG A 47 3.95 4.23 -5.31
N MET A 48 2.86 3.58 -5.69
CA MET A 48 2.78 2.19 -6.13
C MET A 48 1.86 2.08 -7.35
N ILE A 49 2.21 1.19 -8.26
CA ILE A 49 1.38 0.84 -9.41
C ILE A 49 1.05 -0.63 -9.30
N PHE A 50 -0.23 -0.96 -9.46
CA PHE A 50 -0.74 -2.30 -9.35
C PHE A 50 -1.86 -2.51 -10.36
N THR A 51 -2.32 -3.74 -10.47
CA THR A 51 -3.30 -4.20 -11.44
C THR A 51 -4.37 -5.03 -10.76
N ASN A 52 -5.42 -5.35 -11.49
CA ASN A 52 -6.45 -6.27 -11.02
C ASN A 52 -5.90 -7.66 -10.65
N LYS A 53 -4.74 -8.07 -11.17
CA LYS A 53 -4.13 -9.35 -10.78
C LYS A 53 -3.51 -9.32 -9.38
N ASP A 54 -3.17 -8.14 -8.89
CA ASP A 54 -2.50 -7.97 -7.59
C ASP A 54 -3.48 -8.00 -6.41
N PHE A 55 -4.79 -7.96 -6.68
CA PHE A 55 -5.87 -8.11 -5.71
C PHE A 55 -6.91 -9.16 -6.12
N ASN A 56 -6.45 -10.12 -6.94
CA ASN A 56 -7.23 -11.31 -7.30
C ASN A 56 -6.25 -12.48 -7.40
N GLN A 57 -5.51 -12.73 -6.32
CA GLN A 57 -4.40 -13.70 -6.34
C GLN A 57 -4.89 -15.13 -6.10
N GLN A 58 -6.11 -15.32 -5.61
CA GLN A 58 -6.68 -16.64 -5.31
C GLN A 58 -7.61 -17.16 -6.42
N LEU A 59 -7.77 -18.49 -6.44
CA LEU A 59 -8.61 -19.15 -7.42
C LEU A 59 -10.09 -18.83 -7.16
N GLY A 60 -10.73 -18.14 -8.09
CA GLY A 60 -12.15 -17.81 -8.03
C GLY A 60 -12.45 -16.37 -7.63
N GLU A 61 -11.41 -15.59 -7.29
CA GLU A 61 -11.54 -14.14 -7.11
C GLU A 61 -11.75 -13.46 -8.48
N SER A 62 -12.64 -12.46 -8.48
CA SER A 62 -12.92 -11.61 -9.63
C SER A 62 -13.41 -10.23 -9.17
N GLU A 63 -12.75 -9.68 -8.16
CA GLU A 63 -12.94 -8.35 -7.64
C GLU A 63 -12.59 -7.29 -8.67
N ILE A 64 -13.40 -6.24 -8.69
CA ILE A 64 -13.23 -5.08 -9.57
C ILE A 64 -12.84 -3.82 -8.79
N ASP A 65 -13.00 -3.84 -7.47
CA ASP A 65 -12.77 -2.71 -6.58
C ASP A 65 -12.11 -3.21 -5.28
N PRO A 66 -10.80 -2.93 -5.07
CA PRO A 66 -10.08 -3.43 -3.92
C PRO A 66 -10.33 -2.60 -2.66
N GLN A 67 -10.42 -3.27 -1.52
CA GLN A 67 -10.53 -2.73 -0.18
C GLN A 67 -9.14 -2.49 0.44
N ILE A 68 -8.45 -1.49 -0.09
CA ILE A 68 -7.06 -1.19 0.26
C ILE A 68 -6.89 -0.78 1.74
N TYR A 69 -5.93 -1.38 2.42
CA TYR A 69 -5.38 -0.85 3.67
C TYR A 69 -3.84 -0.83 3.66
N LEU A 70 -3.27 -0.01 4.54
CA LEU A 70 -1.83 0.19 4.64
C LEU A 70 -1.28 -0.30 5.99
N ARG A 71 -0.13 -0.95 5.96
CA ARG A 71 0.75 -1.11 7.12
C ARG A 71 1.97 -0.23 6.90
N ILE A 72 2.30 0.55 7.90
CA ILE A 72 3.37 1.54 7.86
C ILE A 72 4.40 1.13 8.89
N PHE A 73 5.64 0.97 8.45
CA PHE A 73 6.75 0.61 9.30
C PHE A 73 7.74 1.76 9.36
N ASP A 74 8.23 2.04 10.56
CA ASP A 74 9.33 2.99 10.75
C ASP A 74 10.68 2.43 10.26
N LEU A 75 11.76 3.17 10.49
CA LEU A 75 13.10 2.80 10.05
C LEU A 75 13.64 1.55 10.76
N ASP A 76 13.10 1.24 11.94
CA ASP A 76 13.46 0.07 12.74
C ASP A 76 12.57 -1.14 12.40
N GLY A 77 11.51 -0.93 11.61
CA GLY A 77 10.59 -1.96 11.16
C GLY A 77 9.43 -2.25 12.14
N ASN A 78 9.14 -1.33 13.06
CA ASN A 78 8.02 -1.45 14.00
C ASN A 78 6.67 -1.12 13.37
#